data_AF-A0A963KQM0-F1
#
_entry.id   AF-A0A963KQM0-F1
#
_cell.length_a   1.000
_cell.length_b   1.000
_cell.length_c   1.000
_cell.angle_alpha   90.00
_cell.angle_beta   90.00
_cell.angle_gamma   90.00
#
_symmetry.space_group_name_H-M   'P 1'
#
loop_
_entity.id
_entity.type
_entity.pdbx_description
1 polymer ?
#
loop_
_entity_poly.entity_id
_entity_poly.type
_entity_poly.pdbx_seq_one_letter_code
_entity_poly.pdbx_strand_id
1 'polypeptide(L)'
;YLNASYRGGVLRIPAREAILLRADSKYVEVWHAAGMALTEESLRAIEERLPGIFLRIHRNALVAPDRVRELRRDAGGVLSVLLYGCDQAVEVSRRHAPDVRRLLRAPDPEPGS
;
A
#
# COMPACT_ATOMS: atom_id res chain seq x y z
N TYR A 1 11.24 -0.32 -9.38
CA TYR A 1 10.11 -0.70 -10.24
C TYR A 1 9.54 -2.04 -9.78
N LEU A 2 8.27 -2.30 -10.05
CA LEU A 2 7.54 -3.54 -9.84
C LEU A 2 7.25 -4.12 -11.23
N ASN A 3 7.51 -5.41 -11.42
CA ASN A 3 7.13 -6.10 -12.65
C ASN A 3 5.76 -6.72 -12.42
N ALA A 4 4.76 -6.32 -13.19
CA ALA A 4 3.40 -6.81 -13.10
C ALA A 4 2.88 -7.17 -14.49
N SER A 5 1.75 -7.85 -14.54
CA SER A 5 1.05 -8.26 -15.75
C SER A 5 -0.32 -7.61 -15.77
N TYR A 6 -0.69 -7.03 -16.91
CA TYR A 6 -2.00 -6.43 -17.15
C TYR A 6 -2.50 -6.82 -18.54
N ARG A 7 -3.70 -7.42 -18.62
CA ARG A 7 -4.34 -7.89 -19.88
C ARG A 7 -3.42 -8.73 -20.79
N GLY A 8 -2.55 -9.56 -20.20
CA GLY A 8 -1.63 -10.44 -20.94
C GLY A 8 -0.30 -9.79 -21.36
N GLY A 9 -0.06 -8.51 -21.04
CA GLY A 9 1.22 -7.84 -21.25
C GLY A 9 1.98 -7.62 -19.94
N VAL A 10 3.31 -7.50 -20.02
CA VAL A 10 4.17 -7.14 -18.88
C VAL A 10 4.22 -5.62 -18.75
N LEU A 11 3.85 -5.12 -17.57
CA LEU A 11 3.89 -3.72 -17.18
C LEU A 11 4.98 -3.50 -16.13
N ARG A 12 5.75 -2.43 -16.31
CA ARG A 12 6.76 -1.99 -15.34
C ARG A 12 6.25 -0.77 -14.59
N ILE A 13 5.85 -0.96 -13.34
CA ILE A 13 5.29 0.11 -12.51
C ILE A 13 6.41 0.71 -11.64
N PRO A 14 6.68 2.02 -11.67
CA PRO A 14 7.57 2.65 -10.72
C PRO A 14 7.06 2.47 -9.29
N ALA A 15 7.94 2.13 -8.34
CA ALA A 15 7.52 1.80 -6.98
C ALA A 15 6.78 2.97 -6.29
N ARG A 16 7.19 4.21 -6.59
CA ARG A 16 6.55 5.45 -6.15
C ARG A 16 5.13 5.70 -6.71
N GLU A 17 4.77 5.03 -7.80
CA GLU A 17 3.43 5.13 -8.39
C GLU A 17 2.47 4.06 -7.84
N ALA A 18 3.01 3.02 -7.20
CA ALA A 18 2.19 2.02 -6.52
C ALA A 18 1.63 2.61 -5.22
N ILE A 19 0.33 2.43 -5.03
CA ILE A 19 -0.47 2.96 -3.93
C ILE A 19 -0.69 1.87 -2.88
N LEU A 20 -1.09 0.68 -3.34
CA LEU A 20 -1.43 -0.47 -2.51
C LEU A 20 -0.93 -1.75 -3.18
N LEU A 21 -0.28 -2.60 -2.41
CA LEU A 21 0.03 -3.98 -2.79
C LEU A 21 -0.71 -4.94 -1.88
N ARG A 22 -1.55 -5.80 -2.45
CA ARG A 22 -2.34 -6.78 -1.69
C ARG A 22 -2.04 -8.17 -2.20
N ALA A 23 -1.62 -9.07 -1.29
CA ALA A 23 -1.47 -10.47 -1.64
C ALA A 23 -2.85 -11.15 -1.68
N ASP A 24 -3.17 -11.66 -2.85
CA ASP A 24 -4.22 -12.64 -3.08
C ASP A 24 -3.61 -14.06 -3.20
N SER A 25 -4.44 -15.09 -3.15
CA SER A 25 -4.02 -16.50 -3.01
C SER A 25 -3.03 -17.00 -4.06
N LYS A 26 -2.95 -16.35 -5.23
CA LYS A 26 -2.04 -16.72 -6.33
C LYS A 26 -1.14 -15.58 -6.81
N TYR A 27 -1.52 -14.32 -6.57
CA TYR A 27 -0.83 -13.15 -7.11
C TYR A 27 -0.87 -11.99 -6.13
N VAL A 28 0.01 -11.02 -6.29
CA VAL A 28 -0.06 -9.73 -5.59
C VAL A 28 -0.70 -8.69 -6.51
N GLU A 29 -1.81 -8.11 -6.09
CA GLU A 29 -2.43 -6.98 -6.76
C GLU A 29 -1.64 -5.72 -6.46
N VAL A 30 -1.21 -5.02 -7.50
CA VAL A 30 -0.53 -3.73 -7.45
C VAL A 30 -1.50 -2.67 -7.95
N TRP A 31 -2.00 -1.86 -7.04
CA TRP A 31 -2.85 -0.70 -7.34
C TRP A 31 -1.96 0.52 -7.55
N HIS A 32 -2.23 1.27 -8.61
CA HIS A 32 -1.52 2.48 -9.00
C HIS A 32 -2.49 3.47 -9.66
N ALA A 33 -2.04 4.69 -9.95
CA ALA A 33 -2.91 5.75 -10.47
C ALA A 33 -3.61 5.41 -11.81
N ALA A 34 -3.02 4.53 -12.61
CA ALA A 34 -3.59 4.10 -13.89
C ALA A 34 -4.44 2.82 -13.79
N GLY A 35 -4.61 2.25 -12.60
CA GLY A 35 -5.47 1.10 -12.37
C GLY A 35 -4.84 0.03 -11.47
N MET A 36 -5.10 -1.23 -11.80
CA MET A 36 -4.61 -2.39 -11.05
C MET A 36 -3.91 -3.36 -12.00
N ALA A 37 -2.77 -3.90 -11.56
CA ALA A 37 -2.01 -4.95 -12.23
C ALA A 37 -1.68 -6.08 -11.26
N LEU A 38 -1.25 -7.24 -11.77
CA LEU A 38 -0.95 -8.43 -10.96
C LEU A 38 0.54 -8.77 -11.05
N THR A 39 1.22 -8.99 -9.93
CA THR A 39 2.59 -9.49 -9.91
C THR A 39 2.68 -10.87 -9.27
N GLU A 40 3.60 -11.70 -9.79
CA GLU A 40 3.97 -12.99 -9.21
C GLU A 40 5.01 -12.84 -8.10
N GLU A 41 5.58 -11.64 -7.92
CA GLU A 41 6.46 -11.34 -6.79
C GLU A 41 5.67 -11.35 -5.48
N SER A 42 6.20 -12.02 -4.45
CA SER A 42 5.60 -11.99 -3.12
C SER A 42 5.78 -10.62 -2.45
N LEU A 43 4.85 -10.25 -1.55
CA LEU A 43 4.98 -9.01 -0.77
C LEU A 43 6.31 -8.90 -0.03
N ARG A 44 6.79 -10.02 0.51
CA ARG A 44 8.06 -10.08 1.23
C ARG A 44 9.24 -9.76 0.30
N ALA A 45 9.27 -10.36 -0.89
CA ALA A 45 10.33 -10.08 -1.85
C ALA A 45 10.32 -8.62 -2.32
N ILE A 46 9.13 -8.03 -2.49
CA ILE A 46 8.98 -6.62 -2.84
C ILE A 46 9.46 -5.72 -1.70
N GLU A 47 9.07 -6.02 -0.46
CA GLU A 47 9.48 -5.31 0.76
C GLU A 47 11.01 -5.36 0.95
N GLU A 48 11.62 -6.53 0.80
CA GLU A 48 13.08 -6.74 0.90
C GLU A 48 13.84 -5.99 -0.22
N ARG A 49 13.26 -5.92 -1.42
CA ARG A 49 13.87 -5.24 -2.57
C ARG A 49 13.69 -3.73 -2.55
N LEU A 50 12.63 -3.23 -1.92
CA LEU A 50 12.27 -1.81 -1.86
C LEU A 50 12.02 -1.38 -0.40
N PRO A 51 13.04 -1.53 0.47
CA PRO A 51 12.88 -1.21 1.89
C PRO A 51 12.58 0.28 2.07
N GLY A 52 11.64 0.60 2.95
CA GLY A 52 11.23 1.97 3.25
C GLY A 52 10.33 2.65 2.21
N ILE A 53 10.08 2.02 1.06
CA ILE A 53 9.14 2.55 0.05
C ILE A 53 7.69 2.24 0.43
N PHE A 54 7.45 1.04 0.96
CA PHE A 54 6.12 0.61 1.38
C PHE A 54 6.11 0.33 2.87
N LEU A 55 4.95 0.59 3.48
CA LEU A 55 4.67 0.30 4.87
C LEU A 55 3.75 -0.91 4.97
N ARG A 56 4.13 -1.87 5.82
CA ARG A 56 3.33 -3.06 6.10
C ARG A 56 2.27 -2.80 7.15
N ILE A 57 1.01 -2.85 6.73
CA ILE A 57 -0.15 -2.59 7.59
C ILE A 57 -0.99 -3.84 7.85
N HIS A 58 -0.87 -4.84 6.99
CA HIS A 58 -1.51 -6.14 7.13
C HIS A 58 -0.53 -7.24 6.71
N ARG A 59 -0.77 -8.48 7.17
CA ARG A 59 0.07 -9.63 6.77
C ARG A 59 0.10 -9.81 5.24
N ASN A 60 -0.99 -9.43 4.58
CA ASN A 60 -1.20 -9.53 3.14
C ASN A 60 -1.36 -8.15 2.47
N ALA A 61 -0.98 -7.06 3.11
CA ALA A 61 -1.06 -5.73 2.48
C ALA A 61 0.10 -4.81 2.86
N LEU A 62 0.67 -4.18 1.84
CA LEU A 62 1.65 -3.11 1.91
C LEU A 62 1.03 -1.86 1.28
N VAL A 63 1.25 -0.69 1.86
CA VAL A 63 0.76 0.60 1.31
C VAL A 63 1.90 1.57 1.17
N ALA A 64 1.83 2.46 0.18
CA ALA A 64 2.74 3.59 0.13
C ALA A 64 2.38 4.59 1.25
N PRO A 65 3.29 4.90 2.19
CA PRO A 65 3.01 5.77 3.32
C PRO A 65 2.58 7.18 2.87
N ASP A 66 3.19 7.69 1.80
CA ASP A 66 2.84 8.96 1.15
C ASP A 66 1.41 9.01 0.60
N ARG A 67 0.81 7.85 0.33
CA ARG A 67 -0.57 7.75 -0.16
C ARG A 67 -1.59 7.53 0.95
N VAL A 68 -1.17 7.43 2.21
CA VAL A 68 -2.10 7.22 3.33
C VAL A 68 -2.85 8.53 3.61
N ARG A 69 -4.17 8.51 3.42
CA ARG A 69 -5.04 9.68 3.62
C ARG A 69 -5.52 9.79 5.06
N GLU A 70 -6.18 8.76 5.56
CA GLU A 70 -6.77 8.76 6.90
C GLU A 70 -6.83 7.33 7.46
N LEU A 71 -6.84 7.23 8.78
CA LEU A 71 -7.11 6.00 9.50
C LEU A 71 -8.54 6.03 10.01
N ARG A 72 -9.38 5.15 9.48
CA ARG A 72 -10.78 4.99 9.85
C ARG A 72 -10.95 3.81 10.79
N ARG A 73 -11.82 3.96 11.78
CA ARG A 73 -12.26 2.84 12.63
C ARG A 73 -13.73 2.57 12.36
N ASP A 74 -14.06 1.33 12.04
CA ASP A 74 -15.44 0.90 11.85
C ASP A 74 -16.15 0.65 13.21
N ALA A 75 -17.48 0.56 13.19
CA ALA A 75 -18.32 0.21 14.34
C ALA A 75 -17.91 -1.11 15.02
N GLY A 76 -17.39 -2.08 14.26
CA GLY A 76 -16.81 -3.33 14.79
C GLY A 76 -15.46 -3.17 15.47
N GLY A 77 -14.90 -1.95 15.51
CA GLY A 77 -13.62 -1.65 16.12
C GLY A 77 -12.40 -2.00 15.27
N VAL A 78 -12.62 -2.45 14.03
CA VAL A 78 -11.59 -2.71 13.01
C VAL A 78 -11.03 -1.39 12.50
N LEU A 79 -9.71 -1.31 12.37
CA LEU A 79 -9.03 -0.14 11.83
C LEU A 79 -8.69 -0.38 10.37
N SER A 80 -8.93 0.60 9.51
CA SER A 80 -8.62 0.56 8.08
C SER A 80 -8.01 1.88 7.64
N VAL A 81 -7.03 1.86 6.75
CA VAL A 81 -6.55 3.07 6.09
C VAL A 81 -7.32 3.32 4.80
N LEU A 82 -7.57 4.60 4.54
CA LEU A 82 -7.99 5.08 3.24
C LEU A 82 -6.78 5.69 2.53
N LEU A 83 -6.72 5.51 1.22
CA LEU A 83 -5.56 5.89 0.41
C LEU A 83 -5.95 6.95 -0.63
N TYR A 84 -5.01 7.81 -1.00
CA TYR A 84 -5.18 8.75 -2.11
C TYR A 84 -5.04 8.03 -3.46
N GLY A 85 -5.99 8.26 -4.37
CA GLY A 85 -6.00 7.64 -5.68
C GLY A 85 -6.46 6.17 -5.68
N CYS A 86 -7.04 5.70 -4.57
CA CYS A 86 -7.61 4.36 -4.47
C CYS A 86 -8.77 4.34 -3.46
N ASP A 87 -9.97 3.96 -3.89
CA ASP A 87 -11.14 3.80 -3.03
C ASP A 87 -11.11 2.55 -2.15
N GLN A 88 -10.02 1.77 -2.19
CA GLN A 88 -9.86 0.58 -1.36
C GLN A 88 -9.50 0.97 0.07
N ALA A 89 -10.37 0.60 1.02
CA ALA A 89 -10.04 0.62 2.43
C ALA A 89 -9.19 -0.61 2.77
N VAL A 90 -8.02 -0.40 3.37
CA VAL A 90 -7.10 -1.50 3.69
C VAL A 90 -7.10 -1.72 5.19
N GLU A 91 -7.53 -2.90 5.60
CA GLU A 91 -7.55 -3.27 7.01
C GLU A 91 -6.14 -3.25 7.61
N VAL A 92 -6.00 -2.59 8.75
CA VAL A 92 -4.77 -2.50 9.53
C VAL A 92 -4.85 -3.51 10.66
N SER A 93 -3.89 -4.43 10.71
CA SER A 93 -3.77 -5.31 11.87
C SER A 93 -3.50 -4.49 13.13
N ARG A 94 -4.10 -4.88 14.26
CA ARG A 94 -3.94 -4.20 15.57
C ARG A 94 -2.48 -3.93 15.96
N ARG A 95 -1.55 -4.82 15.57
CA ARG A 95 -0.10 -4.67 15.77
C ARG A 95 0.57 -3.57 14.94
N HIS A 96 0.03 -3.24 13.77
CA HIS A 96 0.54 -2.20 12.87
C HIS A 96 -0.21 -0.87 13.03
N ALA A 97 -1.38 -0.87 13.68
CA ALA A 97 -2.13 0.33 14.02
C ALA A 97 -1.31 1.46 14.67
N PRO A 98 -0.44 1.23 15.67
CA PRO A 98 0.36 2.31 16.25
C PRO A 98 1.33 2.94 15.24
N ASP A 99 1.87 2.15 14.31
CA ASP A 99 2.81 2.61 13.29
C ASP A 99 2.13 3.51 12.26
N VAL A 100 0.99 3.07 11.72
CA VAL A 100 0.14 3.87 10.84
C VAL A 100 -0.34 5.16 11.52
N ARG A 101 -0.69 5.08 12.80
CA ARG A 101 -1.11 6.25 13.57
C ARG A 101 0.05 7.20 13.88
N ARG A 102 1.30 6.73 13.83
CA ARG A 102 2.49 7.58 13.93
C ARG A 102 2.75 8.28 12.60
N LEU A 103 2.61 7.56 11.48
CA LEU A 103 2.71 8.11 10.15
C LEU A 103 1.76 9.31 9.95
N LEU A 104 0.49 9.15 10.29
CA LEU A 104 -0.52 10.23 10.17
C LEU A 104 -0.37 11.38 11.19
N ARG A 105 0.46 11.20 12.21
CA ARG A 105 0.72 12.23 13.23
C ARG A 105 2.01 12.99 13.00
N ALA A 106 2.86 12.54 12.08
CA ALA A 106 3.93 13.40 11.61
C ALA A 106 3.25 14.61 10.95
N PRO A 107 3.45 15.85 11.46
CA PRO A 107 3.00 17.02 10.72
C PRO A 107 3.65 16.96 9.33
N ASP A 108 2.85 17.31 8.33
CA ASP A 108 3.31 17.59 6.97
C ASP A 108 4.66 18.31 7.05
N PRO A 109 5.79 17.72 6.57
CA PRO A 109 6.99 18.52 6.39
C PRO A 109 6.63 19.52 5.30
N GLU A 110 6.40 20.76 5.73
CA GLU A 110 5.90 21.84 4.88
C GLU A 110 6.53 21.76 3.48
N PRO A 111 5.75 21.77 2.39
CA PRO A 111 6.31 21.78 1.05
C PRO A 111 7.18 23.04 0.96
N GLY A 112 8.48 22.80 0.81
CA GLY A 112 9.52 23.80 0.98
C GLY A 112 9.26 25.15 0.31
N SER A 113 9.64 26.18 1.06
CA SER A 113 9.89 27.57 0.65
C SER A 113 10.80 27.71 -0.58
#